data_AF-A0A7S2XIY2-F1
#
_entry.id   AF-A0A7S2XIY2-F1
#
_cell.length_a   1.000
_cell.length_b   1.000
_cell.length_c   1.000
_cell.angle_alpha   90.00
_cell.angle_beta   90.00
_cell.angle_gamma   90.00
#
_symmetry.space_group_name_H-M   'P 1'
#
loop_
_entity.id
_entity.type
_entity.pdbx_description
1 polymer ?
#
loop_
_entity_poly.entity_id
_entity_poly.type
_entity_poly.pdbx_seq_one_letter_code
_entity_poly.pdbx_strand_id
1 'polypeptide(L)'
;MGPVPPDELEQLLAETNFTQREIETFYKYSNDDDGNISKEEFATLCFDQGIVAAGLVERMWVVFDRNNDGTLTYFELVKSLSPLLRGKQADVAGLFYDLYEVDGDGDLTEAEIVAVYSDMIHITQQVDREGLTAAERKRIREWVKEHRSDDGTLDRDTFIEAISEMEAHEEAHTELRSFRTFYFVFLISFFEMGTSFSLPAMGALSERIKLRFDVGDQEIGTLTSAYFFAAMVGPLVGGLFMDKIGPVPVIIGANIIVTLGAIMQASASGKDQFALLLVGRLFLGFGGEITPFTTVETLGRLFPDYLGLMAGIRNLVQSISGFLAFVLLPIWADAMSDEPLDNDGTSFALWMCAVLGGVSLFASVVVFFSMKKESNVYVEEQSDQQTVINSMRALAKATVPRLKGIQKWTLPLSFFFAIYGIKSQYHAPFGFTAFSNQIYVTKFKFDSSMASFLSGIISLIAGLLGPIMGPLSDKYGRRSLSLAFVTSLSMIGFGILAMSKGGSTSVWIASMLFAIQYGFGDTVAYISIRFIV
;
A
#
# COMPACT_ATOMS: atom_id res chain seq x y z
N MET A 1 5.93 36.67 11.81
CA MET A 1 5.54 36.19 10.47
C MET A 1 4.16 36.75 10.13
N GLY A 2 4.09 37.61 9.12
CA GLY A 2 2.82 38.09 8.55
C GLY A 2 2.29 37.13 7.48
N PRO A 3 0.99 37.19 7.15
CA PRO A 3 0.43 36.47 6.01
C PRO A 3 1.01 37.01 4.69
N VAL A 4 0.94 36.20 3.62
CA VAL A 4 1.26 36.65 2.25
C VAL A 4 0.40 37.87 1.93
N PRO A 5 0.95 38.96 1.36
CA PRO A 5 0.17 40.09 0.89
C PRO A 5 -0.98 39.62 -0.02
N PRO A 6 -2.23 40.12 0.16
CA PRO A 6 -3.38 39.65 -0.61
C PRO A 6 -3.19 39.74 -2.13
N ASP A 7 -2.55 40.83 -2.59
CA ASP A 7 -2.33 41.08 -4.02
C ASP A 7 -1.32 40.08 -4.63
N GLU A 8 -0.25 39.75 -3.89
CA GLU A 8 0.73 38.74 -4.31
C GLU A 8 0.16 37.33 -4.29
N LEU A 9 -0.71 37.03 -3.31
CA LEU A 9 -1.37 35.74 -3.21
C LEU A 9 -2.36 35.53 -4.37
N GLU A 10 -3.15 36.54 -4.72
CA GLU A 10 -4.08 36.49 -5.86
C GLU A 10 -3.32 36.28 -7.17
N GLN A 11 -2.18 36.95 -7.34
CA GLN A 11 -1.35 36.80 -8.52
C GLN A 11 -0.70 35.41 -8.61
N LEU A 12 -0.14 34.88 -7.52
CA LEU A 12 0.43 33.52 -7.51
C LEU A 12 -0.63 32.45 -7.75
N LEU A 13 -1.86 32.63 -7.24
CA LEU A 13 -2.97 31.71 -7.51
C LEU A 13 -3.43 31.75 -8.96
N ALA A 14 -3.31 32.89 -9.64
CA ALA A 14 -3.66 33.03 -11.04
C ALA A 14 -2.58 32.48 -11.99
N GLU A 15 -1.30 32.57 -11.59
CA GLU A 15 -0.16 32.26 -12.45
C GLU A 15 0.53 30.92 -12.11
N THR A 16 0.06 30.21 -11.08
CA THR A 16 0.62 28.91 -10.70
C THR A 16 -0.47 27.87 -10.46
N ASN A 17 -0.09 26.59 -10.53
CA ASN A 17 -0.99 25.47 -10.27
C ASN A 17 -1.04 25.09 -8.77
N PHE A 18 -0.59 25.96 -7.87
CA PHE A 18 -0.57 25.72 -6.43
C PHE A 18 -1.86 26.15 -5.73
N THR A 19 -2.18 25.48 -4.63
CA THR A 19 -3.25 25.90 -3.73
C THR A 19 -2.76 27.02 -2.80
N GLN A 20 -3.70 27.81 -2.27
CA GLN A 20 -3.40 28.88 -1.31
C GLN A 20 -2.54 28.39 -0.12
N ARG A 21 -2.81 27.19 0.40
CA ARG A 21 -2.06 26.62 1.52
C ARG A 21 -0.60 26.31 1.17
N GLU A 22 -0.34 25.91 -0.07
CA GLU A 22 1.02 25.60 -0.53
C GLU A 22 1.82 26.89 -0.70
N ILE A 23 1.23 27.92 -1.31
CA ILE A 23 1.82 29.26 -1.43
C ILE A 23 2.11 29.84 -0.04
N GLU A 24 1.16 29.77 0.89
CA GLU A 24 1.38 30.21 2.28
C GLU A 24 2.47 29.39 3.00
N THR A 25 2.74 28.16 2.57
CA THR A 25 3.81 27.31 3.11
C THR A 25 5.16 27.74 2.55
N PHE A 26 5.28 27.91 1.23
CA PHE A 26 6.51 28.41 0.59
C PHE A 26 6.92 29.77 1.16
N TYR A 27 5.96 30.69 1.37
CA TYR A 27 6.21 32.05 1.90
C TYR A 27 6.76 32.06 3.33
N LYS A 28 6.43 31.06 4.14
CA LYS A 28 6.97 30.94 5.51
C LYS A 28 8.45 30.58 5.54
N TYR A 29 8.96 29.97 4.47
CA TYR A 29 10.35 29.53 4.36
C TYR A 29 11.27 30.57 3.67
N SER A 30 10.71 31.54 2.95
CA SER A 30 11.49 32.54 2.19
C SER A 30 11.81 33.81 2.97
N ASN A 31 11.28 33.98 4.18
CA ASN A 31 11.23 35.28 4.85
C ASN A 31 12.26 35.44 5.98
N ASP A 32 13.49 34.95 5.77
CA ASP A 32 14.55 34.91 6.80
C ASP A 32 15.70 35.91 6.62
N ASP A 33 15.65 36.86 5.66
CA ASP A 33 16.28 38.22 5.70
C ASP A 33 16.38 38.79 4.27
N ASP A 34 15.48 39.70 3.86
CA ASP A 34 15.41 40.41 2.56
C ASP A 34 14.53 39.77 1.45
N GLY A 35 14.10 38.51 1.59
CA GLY A 35 13.09 37.88 0.70
C GLY A 35 13.59 37.50 -0.71
N ASN A 36 14.88 37.71 -0.97
CA ASN A 36 15.57 37.38 -2.21
C ASN A 36 16.59 36.25 -1.95
N ILE A 37 16.74 35.34 -2.91
CA ILE A 37 17.69 34.23 -2.85
C ILE A 37 18.86 34.56 -3.76
N SER A 38 20.08 34.58 -3.20
CA SER A 38 21.31 34.76 -3.99
C SER A 38 21.68 33.50 -4.77
N LYS A 39 22.58 33.65 -5.75
CA LYS A 39 23.05 32.53 -6.58
C LYS A 39 23.75 31.45 -5.77
N GLU A 40 24.54 31.87 -4.79
CA GLU A 40 25.24 30.98 -3.88
C GLU A 40 24.28 30.20 -2.96
N GLU A 41 23.21 30.85 -2.49
CA GLU A 41 22.17 30.21 -1.69
C GLU A 41 21.32 29.24 -2.52
N PHE A 42 20.93 29.63 -3.74
CA PHE A 42 20.22 28.75 -4.67
C PHE A 42 21.04 27.51 -5.04
N ALA A 43 22.34 27.70 -5.33
CA ALA A 43 23.25 26.60 -5.59
C ALA A 43 23.38 25.67 -4.37
N THR A 44 23.54 26.24 -3.17
CA THR A 44 23.58 25.47 -1.92
C THR A 44 22.30 24.69 -1.69
N LEU A 45 21.13 25.29 -1.92
CA LEU A 45 19.83 24.61 -1.86
C LEU A 45 19.77 23.44 -2.85
N CYS A 46 20.21 23.63 -4.10
CA CYS A 46 20.27 22.57 -5.11
C CYS A 46 21.21 21.43 -4.68
N PHE A 47 22.40 21.76 -4.17
CA PHE A 47 23.39 20.78 -3.68
C PHE A 47 22.88 20.00 -2.45
N ASP A 48 22.25 20.68 -1.48
CA ASP A 48 21.65 20.05 -0.30
C ASP A 48 20.50 19.10 -0.67
N GLN A 49 19.80 19.36 -1.79
CA GLN A 49 18.80 18.46 -2.37
C GLN A 49 19.41 17.34 -3.24
N GLY A 50 20.72 17.32 -3.46
CA GLY A 50 21.43 16.27 -4.20
C GLY A 50 21.56 16.54 -5.71
N ILE A 51 21.29 17.76 -6.17
CA ILE A 51 21.60 18.20 -7.55
C ILE A 51 23.09 18.56 -7.57
N VAL A 52 23.92 17.63 -8.06
CA VAL A 52 25.40 17.77 -8.08
C VAL A 52 25.95 18.27 -9.43
N ALA A 53 25.12 18.34 -10.47
CA ALA A 53 25.52 18.82 -11.77
C ALA A 53 25.57 20.35 -11.79
N ALA A 54 26.76 20.93 -11.58
CA ALA A 54 26.97 22.38 -11.56
C ALA A 54 26.44 23.09 -12.83
N GLY A 55 26.54 22.43 -13.99
CA GLY A 55 25.99 22.96 -15.25
C GLY A 55 24.45 23.04 -15.28
N LEU A 56 23.75 22.14 -14.60
CA LEU A 56 22.29 22.22 -14.49
C LEU A 56 21.87 23.31 -13.50
N VAL A 57 22.58 23.45 -12.37
CA VAL A 57 22.32 24.52 -11.39
C VAL A 57 22.46 25.89 -12.03
N GLU A 58 23.48 26.07 -12.86
CA GLU A 58 23.70 27.31 -13.62
C GLU A 58 22.55 27.60 -14.60
N ARG A 59 22.07 26.59 -15.34
CA ARG A 59 20.93 26.75 -16.27
C ARG A 59 19.62 27.01 -15.55
N MET A 60 19.37 26.31 -14.43
CA MET A 60 18.21 26.57 -13.57
C MET A 60 18.22 28.01 -13.04
N TRP A 61 19.40 28.53 -12.67
CA TRP A 61 19.53 29.92 -12.24
C TRP A 61 19.10 30.89 -13.36
N VAL A 62 19.63 30.71 -14.57
CA VAL A 62 19.31 31.59 -15.72
C VAL A 62 17.82 31.57 -16.06
N VAL A 63 17.17 30.41 -16.01
CA VAL A 63 15.72 30.29 -16.30
C VAL A 63 14.85 30.83 -15.18
N PHE A 64 15.27 30.68 -13.93
CA PHE A 64 14.48 31.09 -12.78
C PHE A 64 14.59 32.61 -12.58
N ASP A 65 15.74 33.23 -12.90
CA ASP A 65 16.00 34.66 -12.81
C ASP A 65 15.49 35.38 -14.08
N ARG A 66 14.16 35.47 -14.19
CA ARG A 66 13.47 35.98 -15.39
C ARG A 66 13.73 37.45 -15.66
N ASN A 67 13.94 38.25 -14.61
CA ASN A 67 14.20 39.67 -14.73
C ASN A 67 15.71 39.98 -14.89
N ASN A 68 16.57 38.96 -14.74
CA ASN A 68 18.02 39.02 -14.86
C ASN A 68 18.63 40.09 -13.92
N ASP A 69 18.06 40.24 -12.72
CA ASP A 69 18.51 41.19 -11.71
C ASP A 69 19.61 40.61 -10.80
N GLY A 70 19.94 39.33 -10.98
CA GLY A 70 20.97 38.62 -10.22
C GLY A 70 20.49 38.13 -8.86
N THR A 71 19.18 38.20 -8.59
CA THR A 71 18.54 37.66 -7.39
C THR A 71 17.26 36.90 -7.74
N LEU A 72 16.98 35.81 -7.06
CA LEU A 72 15.70 35.10 -7.22
C LEU A 72 14.71 35.58 -6.19
N THR A 73 13.68 36.28 -6.63
CA THR A 73 12.56 36.61 -5.75
C THR A 73 11.77 35.35 -5.39
N TYR A 74 11.12 35.37 -4.22
CA TYR A 74 10.15 34.35 -3.82
C TYR A 74 9.14 34.02 -4.94
N PHE A 75 8.71 35.06 -5.64
CA PHE A 75 7.70 34.98 -6.70
C PHE A 75 8.23 34.26 -7.95
N GLU A 76 9.45 34.55 -8.37
CA GLU A 76 10.13 33.87 -9.49
C GLU A 76 10.41 32.40 -9.17
N LEU A 77 10.82 32.10 -7.94
CA LEU A 77 11.04 30.73 -7.50
C LEU A 77 9.75 29.90 -7.55
N VAL A 78 8.67 30.41 -6.94
CA VAL A 78 7.38 29.67 -6.88
C VAL A 78 6.80 29.47 -8.27
N LYS A 79 6.88 30.48 -9.15
CA LYS A 79 6.46 30.33 -10.54
C LYS A 79 7.28 29.31 -11.31
N SER A 80 8.60 29.32 -11.14
CA SER A 80 9.49 28.40 -11.87
C SER A 80 9.38 26.96 -11.37
N LEU A 81 8.96 26.76 -10.11
CA LEU A 81 8.65 25.44 -9.54
C LEU A 81 7.23 24.94 -9.85
N SER A 82 6.30 25.82 -10.22
CA SER A 82 4.90 25.46 -10.50
C SER A 82 4.75 24.38 -11.58
N PRO A 83 5.40 24.51 -12.77
CA PRO A 83 5.37 23.46 -13.78
C PRO A 83 5.86 22.10 -13.26
N LEU A 84 6.93 22.09 -12.46
CA LEU A 84 7.52 20.87 -11.93
C LEU A 84 6.63 20.19 -10.89
N LEU A 85 6.05 20.95 -9.98
CA LEU A 85 5.37 20.39 -8.80
C LEU A 85 3.87 20.13 -9.02
N ARG A 86 3.24 20.90 -9.92
CA ARG A 86 1.79 20.91 -10.14
C ARG A 86 1.39 21.08 -11.61
N GLY A 87 2.35 21.23 -12.53
CA GLY A 87 2.09 21.37 -13.96
C GLY A 87 1.68 20.07 -14.65
N LYS A 88 1.07 20.20 -15.81
CA LYS A 88 0.83 19.12 -16.76
C LYS A 88 2.13 18.80 -17.52
N GLN A 89 2.19 17.68 -18.24
CA GLN A 89 3.40 17.32 -19.00
C GLN A 89 3.85 18.42 -19.96
N ALA A 90 2.92 19.10 -20.63
CA ALA A 90 3.23 20.24 -21.49
C ALA A 90 3.93 21.39 -20.74
N ASP A 91 3.55 21.67 -19.47
CA ASP A 91 4.18 22.69 -18.65
C ASP A 91 5.60 22.28 -18.26
N VAL A 92 5.80 20.99 -17.95
CA VAL A 92 7.11 20.42 -17.62
C VAL A 92 8.02 20.43 -18.86
N ALA A 93 7.53 19.95 -20.00
CA ALA A 93 8.22 19.97 -21.28
C ALA A 93 8.64 21.39 -21.67
N GLY A 94 7.73 22.37 -21.52
CA GLY A 94 8.04 23.78 -21.74
C GLY A 94 9.17 24.29 -20.84
N LEU A 95 9.18 23.95 -19.55
CA LEU A 95 10.28 24.34 -18.66
C LEU A 95 11.61 23.66 -19.05
N PHE A 96 11.57 22.41 -19.51
CA PHE A 96 12.77 21.73 -20.02
C PHE A 96 13.28 22.37 -21.30
N TYR A 97 12.40 22.81 -22.20
CA TYR A 97 12.80 23.61 -23.36
C TYR A 97 13.57 24.85 -22.90
N ASP A 98 12.97 25.62 -21.99
CA ASP A 98 13.54 26.87 -21.48
C ASP A 98 14.90 26.65 -20.77
N LEU A 99 15.14 25.49 -20.15
CA LEU A 99 16.40 25.14 -19.45
C LEU A 99 17.58 24.83 -20.37
N TYR A 100 17.35 24.48 -21.62
CA TYR A 100 18.40 24.03 -22.54
C TYR A 100 18.51 24.84 -23.82
N GLU A 101 17.57 25.76 -24.03
CA GLU A 101 17.71 26.88 -24.96
C GLU A 101 18.69 27.88 -24.31
N VAL A 102 19.99 27.71 -24.58
CA VAL A 102 21.06 28.41 -23.85
C VAL A 102 21.46 29.71 -24.54
N ASP A 103 21.27 29.82 -25.86
CA ASP A 103 21.72 30.96 -26.66
C ASP A 103 20.64 32.01 -26.94
N GLY A 104 19.37 31.75 -26.57
CA GLY A 104 18.29 32.72 -26.67
C GLY A 104 17.81 32.97 -28.10
N ASP A 105 18.13 32.08 -29.04
CA ASP A 105 17.73 32.16 -30.44
C ASP A 105 16.29 31.66 -30.70
N GLY A 106 15.68 31.01 -29.70
CA GLY A 106 14.31 30.53 -29.71
C GLY A 106 14.14 29.09 -30.21
N ASP A 107 15.22 28.39 -30.54
CA ASP A 107 15.24 27.11 -31.24
C ASP A 107 16.25 26.13 -30.59
N LEU A 108 15.88 24.86 -30.40
CA LEU A 108 16.85 23.87 -29.89
C LEU A 108 17.70 23.26 -31.01
N THR A 109 19.02 23.34 -30.88
CA THR A 109 19.96 22.68 -31.79
C THR A 109 20.12 21.17 -31.48
N GLU A 110 20.57 20.36 -32.45
CA GLU A 110 20.84 18.92 -32.24
C GLU A 110 21.80 18.67 -31.05
N ALA A 111 22.76 19.57 -30.82
CA ALA A 111 23.71 19.47 -29.72
C ALA A 111 23.04 19.74 -28.35
N GLU A 112 22.14 20.72 -28.29
CA GLU A 112 21.38 21.05 -27.08
C GLU A 112 20.35 19.99 -26.77
N ILE A 113 19.63 19.47 -27.77
CA ILE A 113 18.71 18.34 -27.58
C ILE A 113 19.49 17.13 -27.04
N VAL A 114 20.65 16.80 -27.60
CA VAL A 114 21.47 15.70 -27.07
C VAL A 114 21.96 15.99 -25.64
N ALA A 115 22.25 17.24 -25.29
CA ALA A 115 22.61 17.64 -23.93
C ALA A 115 21.42 17.54 -22.96
N VAL A 116 20.22 17.93 -23.37
CA VAL A 116 18.95 17.70 -22.65
C VAL A 116 18.84 16.23 -22.29
N TYR A 117 18.92 15.36 -23.30
CA TYR A 117 18.82 13.91 -23.10
C TYR A 117 19.98 13.35 -22.25
N SER A 118 21.20 13.84 -22.42
CA SER A 118 22.39 13.39 -21.67
C SER A 118 22.32 13.74 -20.19
N ASP A 119 21.99 14.98 -19.87
CA ASP A 119 21.89 15.46 -18.50
C ASP A 119 20.65 14.86 -17.81
N MET A 120 19.56 14.65 -18.55
CA MET A 120 18.40 13.88 -18.08
C MET A 120 18.76 12.43 -17.70
N ILE A 121 19.64 11.75 -18.45
CA ILE A 121 20.07 10.37 -18.12
C ILE A 121 21.03 10.34 -16.93
N HIS A 122 21.99 11.27 -16.86
CA HIS A 122 22.98 11.31 -15.77
C HIS A 122 22.36 11.58 -14.40
N ILE A 123 21.31 12.40 -14.34
CA ILE A 123 20.64 12.77 -13.09
C ILE A 123 19.77 11.64 -12.54
N THR A 124 19.35 10.70 -13.39
CA THR A 124 18.24 9.78 -13.08
C THR A 124 18.68 8.37 -12.76
N GLN A 125 19.84 7.94 -13.25
CA GLN A 125 20.28 6.57 -13.06
C GLN A 125 21.19 6.34 -11.83
N GLN A 126 21.76 7.38 -11.20
CA GLN A 126 22.88 7.21 -10.23
C GLN A 126 23.92 6.18 -10.71
N VAL A 127 24.15 6.12 -12.03
CA VAL A 127 25.04 5.14 -12.63
C VAL A 127 26.45 5.72 -12.59
N ASP A 128 27.29 5.07 -11.79
CA ASP A 128 28.73 5.30 -11.69
C ASP A 128 29.50 4.86 -12.97
N ARG A 129 28.88 4.95 -14.17
CA ARG A 129 29.50 4.49 -15.43
C ARG A 129 29.24 5.41 -16.63
N GLU A 130 30.29 5.44 -17.46
CA GLU A 130 30.60 6.24 -18.65
C GLU A 130 29.46 6.47 -19.69
N GLY A 131 28.62 7.48 -19.46
CA GLY A 131 27.85 8.20 -20.49
C GLY A 131 26.90 7.42 -21.42
N LEU A 132 26.22 8.13 -22.33
CA LEU A 132 25.31 7.55 -23.33
C LEU A 132 26.02 6.54 -24.25
N THR A 133 25.41 5.37 -24.45
CA THR A 133 25.84 4.35 -25.42
C THR A 133 25.71 4.86 -26.86
N ALA A 134 26.49 4.27 -27.77
CA ALA A 134 26.47 4.64 -29.20
C ALA A 134 25.10 4.39 -29.87
N ALA A 135 24.31 3.43 -29.36
CA ALA A 135 22.98 3.12 -29.85
C ALA A 135 21.95 4.18 -29.44
N GLU A 136 21.96 4.61 -28.18
CA GLU A 136 21.10 5.69 -27.66
C GLU A 136 21.38 7.01 -28.40
N ARG A 137 22.67 7.37 -28.57
CA ARG A 137 23.06 8.54 -29.38
C ARG A 137 22.57 8.45 -30.83
N LYS A 138 22.44 7.25 -31.40
CA LYS A 138 21.97 7.06 -32.78
C LYS A 138 20.47 7.28 -32.88
N ARG A 139 19.68 6.73 -31.95
CA ARG A 139 18.22 6.86 -31.92
C ARG A 139 17.77 8.30 -31.65
N ILE A 140 18.41 8.98 -30.71
CA ILE A 140 18.15 10.41 -30.46
C ILE A 140 18.38 11.23 -31.74
N ARG A 141 19.47 10.96 -32.46
CA ARG A 141 19.73 11.61 -33.76
C ARG A 141 18.74 11.25 -34.86
N GLU A 142 18.11 10.09 -34.81
CA GLU A 142 17.07 9.68 -35.77
C GLU A 142 15.73 10.36 -35.44
N TRP A 143 15.33 10.39 -34.16
CA TRP A 143 14.14 11.12 -33.70
C TRP A 143 14.23 12.62 -33.96
N VAL A 144 15.39 13.24 -33.67
CA VAL A 144 15.66 14.65 -33.98
C VAL A 144 15.58 14.89 -35.49
N LYS A 145 16.02 13.95 -36.32
CA LYS A 145 15.91 14.07 -37.79
C LYS A 145 14.47 14.04 -38.30
N GLU A 146 13.58 13.35 -37.60
CA GLU A 146 12.18 13.19 -37.99
C GLU A 146 11.30 14.39 -37.57
N HIS A 147 11.66 15.08 -36.48
CA HIS A 147 10.85 16.16 -35.89
C HIS A 147 11.44 17.57 -36.06
N ARG A 148 12.69 17.69 -36.55
CA ARG A 148 13.30 18.99 -36.86
C ARG A 148 12.69 19.65 -38.09
N SER A 149 12.78 20.97 -38.14
CA SER A 149 12.59 21.79 -39.33
C SER A 149 13.69 21.55 -40.37
N ASP A 150 13.48 21.97 -41.63
CA ASP A 150 14.42 21.75 -42.75
C ASP A 150 15.82 22.37 -42.52
N ASP A 151 15.93 23.35 -41.63
CA ASP A 151 17.14 24.03 -41.17
C ASP A 151 17.87 23.32 -40.02
N GLY A 152 17.23 22.32 -39.40
CA GLY A 152 17.83 21.48 -38.38
C GLY A 152 17.55 21.87 -36.93
N THR A 153 16.64 22.83 -36.69
CA THR A 153 16.21 23.26 -35.36
C THR A 153 14.86 22.65 -34.97
N LEU A 154 14.57 22.67 -33.67
CA LEU A 154 13.29 22.22 -33.11
C LEU A 154 12.67 23.34 -32.29
N ASP A 155 11.52 23.83 -32.73
CA ASP A 155 10.79 24.88 -32.02
C ASP A 155 10.04 24.34 -30.79
N ARG A 156 9.65 25.28 -29.91
CA ARG A 156 9.02 24.98 -28.62
C ARG A 156 7.70 24.23 -28.73
N ASP A 157 6.85 24.60 -29.68
CA ASP A 157 5.51 24.00 -29.81
C ASP A 157 5.64 22.57 -30.36
N THR A 158 6.51 22.37 -31.36
CA THR A 158 6.83 21.05 -31.93
C THR A 158 7.47 20.13 -30.89
N PHE A 159 8.35 20.65 -30.02
CA PHE A 159 8.92 19.88 -28.91
C PHE A 159 7.87 19.43 -27.89
N ILE A 160 6.95 20.32 -27.51
CA ILE A 160 5.85 20.01 -26.58
C ILE A 160 4.87 19.01 -27.19
N GLU A 161 4.56 19.16 -28.48
CA GLU A 161 3.62 18.30 -29.20
C GLU A 161 4.20 16.88 -29.35
N ALA A 162 5.49 16.77 -29.70
CA ALA A 162 6.18 15.48 -29.80
C ALA A 162 6.24 14.73 -28.46
N ILE A 163 6.46 15.43 -27.34
CA ILE A 163 6.37 14.83 -25.99
C ILE A 163 4.92 14.41 -25.67
N SER A 164 3.92 15.19 -26.08
CA SER A 164 2.51 14.89 -25.83
C SER A 164 1.98 13.71 -26.67
N GLU A 165 2.45 13.54 -27.91
CA GLU A 165 2.11 12.39 -28.75
C GLU A 165 2.69 11.08 -28.19
N MET A 166 3.91 11.13 -27.63
CA MET A 166 4.50 10.00 -26.92
C MET A 166 3.64 9.57 -25.71
N GLU A 167 3.02 10.53 -25.00
CA GLU A 167 2.09 10.27 -23.88
C GLU A 167 0.77 9.62 -24.36
N ALA A 168 0.19 10.11 -25.46
CA ALA A 168 -1.04 9.53 -26.02
C ALA A 168 -0.86 8.07 -26.47
N HIS A 169 0.31 7.73 -26.98
CA HIS A 169 0.67 6.35 -27.33
C HIS A 169 0.78 5.46 -26.07
N GLU A 170 1.22 6.03 -24.94
CA GLU A 170 1.28 5.37 -23.63
C GLU A 170 -0.11 5.15 -23.00
N GLU A 171 -1.04 6.10 -23.16
CA GLU A 171 -2.43 5.98 -22.73
C GLU A 171 -3.18 4.86 -23.48
N ALA A 172 -2.94 4.71 -24.78
CA ALA A 172 -3.50 3.61 -25.57
C ALA A 172 -2.99 2.22 -25.12
N HIS A 173 -1.73 2.12 -24.67
CA HIS A 173 -1.21 0.91 -24.02
C HIS A 173 -1.79 0.66 -22.62
N THR A 174 -2.39 1.68 -22.00
CA THR A 174 -3.00 1.61 -20.67
C THR A 174 -4.39 0.95 -20.69
N GLU A 175 -5.15 1.01 -21.78
CA GLU A 175 -6.41 0.25 -21.90
C GLU A 175 -6.19 -1.27 -21.96
N LEU A 176 -5.10 -1.74 -22.59
CA LEU A 176 -4.67 -3.15 -22.58
C LEU A 176 -4.20 -3.61 -21.19
N ARG A 177 -3.76 -2.70 -20.30
CA ARG A 177 -3.49 -3.01 -18.87
C ARG A 177 -4.76 -3.35 -18.10
N SER A 178 -5.95 -2.89 -18.51
CA SER A 178 -7.19 -3.03 -17.74
C SER A 178 -7.60 -4.49 -17.46
N PHE A 179 -7.52 -5.37 -18.47
CA PHE A 179 -7.84 -6.80 -18.30
C PHE A 179 -6.77 -7.58 -17.51
N ARG A 180 -5.49 -7.26 -17.72
CA ARG A 180 -4.35 -7.86 -16.96
C ARG A 180 -4.34 -7.39 -15.51
N THR A 181 -4.71 -6.13 -15.25
CA THR A 181 -4.84 -5.53 -13.92
C THR A 181 -5.85 -6.31 -13.08
N PHE A 182 -7.01 -6.64 -13.65
CA PHE A 182 -8.03 -7.42 -12.95
C PHE A 182 -7.55 -8.84 -12.59
N TYR A 183 -6.82 -9.49 -13.50
CA TYR A 183 -6.23 -10.81 -13.26
C TYR A 183 -5.19 -10.80 -12.13
N PHE A 184 -4.27 -9.83 -12.11
CA PHE A 184 -3.28 -9.71 -11.04
C PHE A 184 -3.92 -9.38 -9.70
N VAL A 185 -4.88 -8.44 -9.66
CA VAL A 185 -5.61 -8.09 -8.43
C VAL A 185 -6.34 -9.30 -7.88
N PHE A 186 -6.97 -10.09 -8.76
CA PHE A 186 -7.62 -11.33 -8.37
C PHE A 186 -6.62 -12.29 -7.72
N LEU A 187 -5.51 -12.62 -8.39
CA LEU A 187 -4.49 -13.53 -7.84
C LEU A 187 -3.84 -13.02 -6.55
N ILE A 188 -3.53 -11.72 -6.46
CA ILE A 188 -2.94 -11.10 -5.27
C ILE A 188 -3.92 -11.18 -4.09
N SER A 189 -5.23 -11.10 -4.35
CA SER A 189 -6.24 -11.27 -3.31
C SER A 189 -6.25 -12.70 -2.72
N PHE A 190 -5.76 -13.72 -3.44
CA PHE A 190 -5.62 -15.10 -2.94
C PHE A 190 -4.38 -15.32 -2.07
N PHE A 191 -3.44 -14.39 -2.01
CA PHE A 191 -2.19 -14.55 -1.28
C PHE A 191 -2.37 -14.89 0.20
N GLU A 192 -3.52 -14.55 0.76
CA GLU A 192 -3.79 -14.65 2.19
C GLU A 192 -4.98 -15.53 2.52
N MET A 193 -5.62 -16.09 1.50
CA MET A 193 -6.80 -16.94 1.66
C MET A 193 -6.54 -18.08 2.64
N GLY A 194 -5.38 -18.74 2.55
CA GLY A 194 -4.97 -19.82 3.46
C GLY A 194 -4.86 -19.38 4.92
N THR A 195 -4.24 -18.24 5.20
CA THR A 195 -4.16 -17.68 6.56
C THR A 195 -5.55 -17.30 7.08
N SER A 196 -6.33 -16.55 6.29
CA SER A 196 -7.67 -16.10 6.67
C SER A 196 -8.65 -17.25 6.88
N PHE A 197 -8.44 -18.39 6.21
CA PHE A 197 -9.26 -19.59 6.40
C PHE A 197 -8.80 -20.44 7.60
N SER A 198 -7.49 -20.49 7.86
CA SER A 198 -6.92 -21.33 8.93
C SER A 198 -7.07 -20.71 10.31
N LEU A 199 -7.02 -19.37 10.42
CA LEU A 199 -7.13 -18.67 11.70
C LEU A 199 -8.46 -18.99 12.44
N PRO A 200 -9.64 -18.94 11.80
CA PRO A 200 -10.92 -19.19 12.46
C PRO A 200 -11.22 -20.68 12.69
N ALA A 201 -10.44 -21.59 12.09
CA ALA A 201 -10.70 -23.03 12.14
C ALA A 201 -10.84 -23.57 13.57
N MET A 202 -10.19 -22.92 14.52
CA MET A 202 -10.10 -23.37 15.91
C MET A 202 -11.32 -22.95 16.73
N GLY A 203 -11.95 -21.84 16.34
CA GLY A 203 -13.27 -21.47 16.84
C GLY A 203 -14.36 -22.32 16.19
N ALA A 204 -14.27 -22.52 14.86
CA ALA A 204 -15.24 -23.29 14.07
C ALA A 204 -15.30 -24.78 14.48
N LEU A 205 -14.15 -25.39 14.76
CA LEU A 205 -14.04 -26.80 15.12
C LEU A 205 -13.74 -27.01 16.61
N SER A 206 -14.04 -26.02 17.47
CA SER A 206 -13.62 -26.05 18.88
C SER A 206 -14.09 -27.28 19.64
N GLU A 207 -15.36 -27.68 19.53
CA GLU A 207 -15.91 -28.90 20.16
C GLU A 207 -15.22 -30.17 19.66
N ARG A 208 -14.98 -30.25 18.34
CA ARG A 208 -14.30 -31.38 17.70
C ARG A 208 -12.86 -31.53 18.18
N ILE A 209 -12.13 -30.42 18.29
CA ILE A 209 -10.75 -30.39 18.78
C ILE A 209 -10.68 -30.78 20.25
N LYS A 210 -11.61 -30.28 21.08
CA LYS A 210 -11.69 -30.64 22.50
C LYS A 210 -11.86 -32.14 22.69
N LEU A 211 -12.76 -32.76 21.94
CA LEU A 211 -12.97 -34.22 22.00
C LEU A 211 -11.77 -34.99 21.44
N ARG A 212 -11.23 -34.56 20.30
CA ARG A 212 -10.11 -35.22 19.62
C ARG A 212 -8.83 -35.27 20.46
N PHE A 213 -8.52 -34.18 21.16
CA PHE A 213 -7.30 -34.05 21.96
C PHE A 213 -7.54 -34.23 23.46
N ASP A 214 -8.80 -34.43 23.89
CA ASP A 214 -9.23 -34.47 25.30
C ASP A 214 -8.72 -33.27 26.09
N VAL A 215 -9.06 -32.09 25.59
CA VAL A 215 -8.64 -30.80 26.15
C VAL A 215 -9.84 -29.93 26.48
N GLY A 216 -9.65 -28.96 27.38
CA GLY A 216 -10.66 -28.00 27.77
C GLY A 216 -10.60 -26.69 26.98
N ASP A 217 -11.39 -25.72 27.41
CA ASP A 217 -11.44 -24.39 26.77
C ASP A 217 -10.15 -23.58 26.99
N GLN A 218 -9.39 -23.87 28.06
CA GLN A 218 -8.10 -23.21 28.34
C GLN A 218 -7.06 -23.53 27.27
N GLU A 219 -7.02 -24.79 26.81
CA GLU A 219 -6.15 -25.25 25.75
C GLU A 219 -6.54 -24.67 24.39
N ILE A 220 -7.84 -24.55 24.09
CA ILE A 220 -8.32 -23.85 22.88
C ILE A 220 -7.89 -22.38 22.89
N GLY A 221 -7.98 -21.71 24.04
CA GLY A 221 -7.43 -20.37 24.24
C GLY A 221 -5.93 -20.32 24.01
N THR A 222 -5.18 -21.31 24.51
CA THR A 222 -3.72 -21.41 24.34
C THR A 222 -3.32 -21.57 22.87
N LEU A 223 -4.04 -22.39 22.10
CA LEU A 223 -3.82 -22.51 20.65
C LEU A 223 -4.02 -21.18 19.92
N THR A 224 -5.03 -20.41 20.34
CA THR A 224 -5.32 -19.10 19.77
C THR A 224 -4.25 -18.08 20.14
N SER A 225 -3.80 -18.06 21.40
CA SER A 225 -2.71 -17.21 21.85
C SER A 225 -1.38 -17.54 21.17
N ALA A 226 -1.10 -18.82 20.90
CA ALA A 226 0.13 -19.23 20.21
C ALA A 226 0.24 -18.62 18.81
N TYR A 227 -0.86 -18.59 18.05
CA TYR A 227 -0.89 -17.88 16.76
C TYR A 227 -0.49 -16.41 16.94
N PHE A 228 -1.17 -15.69 17.83
CA PHE A 228 -0.94 -14.26 18.04
C PHE A 228 0.45 -13.93 18.62
N PHE A 229 1.03 -14.84 19.39
CA PHE A 229 2.39 -14.70 19.90
C PHE A 229 3.43 -14.74 18.77
N ALA A 230 3.33 -15.71 17.86
CA ALA A 230 4.25 -15.81 16.72
C ALA A 230 4.05 -14.69 15.70
N ALA A 231 2.80 -14.29 15.51
CA ALA A 231 2.35 -13.12 14.76
C ALA A 231 3.00 -11.79 15.20
N MET A 232 3.43 -11.66 16.46
CA MET A 232 4.15 -10.47 16.94
C MET A 232 5.55 -10.34 16.30
N VAL A 233 6.19 -11.46 15.96
CA VAL A 233 7.56 -11.51 15.45
C VAL A 233 7.60 -11.48 13.93
N GLY A 234 6.64 -12.13 13.27
CA GLY A 234 6.56 -12.25 11.81
C GLY A 234 6.79 -10.93 11.07
N PRO A 235 6.03 -9.85 11.36
CA PRO A 235 6.16 -8.58 10.66
C PRO A 235 7.52 -7.90 10.78
N LEU A 236 8.18 -8.02 11.93
CA LEU A 236 9.53 -7.47 12.12
C LEU A 236 10.52 -8.16 11.17
N VAL A 237 10.43 -9.49 11.07
CA VAL A 237 11.29 -10.28 10.19
C VAL A 237 10.94 -10.03 8.73
N GLY A 238 9.66 -10.12 8.37
CA GLY A 238 9.21 -9.94 6.99
C GLY A 238 9.49 -8.55 6.43
N GLY A 239 9.37 -7.49 7.23
CA GLY A 239 9.77 -6.13 6.85
C GLY A 239 11.25 -6.03 6.47
N LEU A 240 12.13 -6.57 7.32
CA LEU A 240 13.59 -6.57 7.08
C LEU A 240 14.00 -7.28 5.78
N PHE A 241 13.30 -8.36 5.41
CA PHE A 241 13.56 -9.07 4.15
C PHE A 241 12.92 -8.38 2.96
N MET A 242 11.73 -7.81 3.12
CA MET A 242 11.00 -7.15 2.04
C MET A 242 11.77 -5.97 1.48
N ASP A 243 12.51 -5.25 2.32
CA ASP A 243 13.39 -4.16 1.89
C ASP A 243 14.60 -4.66 1.07
N LYS A 244 15.04 -5.90 1.26
CA LYS A 244 16.23 -6.47 0.62
C LYS A 244 15.94 -7.20 -0.69
N ILE A 245 14.88 -8.01 -0.71
CA ILE A 245 14.57 -8.92 -1.82
C ILE A 245 13.22 -8.61 -2.48
N GLY A 246 12.52 -7.58 -1.99
CA GLY A 246 11.19 -7.21 -2.47
C GLY A 246 10.06 -8.03 -1.84
N PRO A 247 8.80 -7.59 -2.04
CA PRO A 247 7.65 -8.17 -1.36
C PRO A 247 7.27 -9.57 -1.88
N VAL A 248 7.32 -9.82 -3.18
CA VAL A 248 6.82 -11.09 -3.74
C VAL A 248 7.65 -12.31 -3.31
N PRO A 249 8.99 -12.29 -3.25
CA PRO A 249 9.74 -13.42 -2.69
C PRO A 249 9.45 -13.66 -1.20
N VAL A 250 9.26 -12.57 -0.43
CA VAL A 250 8.94 -12.65 1.00
C VAL A 250 7.58 -13.31 1.20
N ILE A 251 6.58 -12.97 0.38
CA ILE A 251 5.24 -13.56 0.52
C ILE A 251 5.21 -15.04 0.16
N ILE A 252 6.01 -15.49 -0.81
CA ILE A 252 6.18 -16.92 -1.10
C ILE A 252 6.74 -17.62 0.14
N GLY A 253 7.81 -17.07 0.73
CA GLY A 253 8.42 -17.62 1.95
C GLY A 253 7.40 -17.70 3.10
N ALA A 254 6.61 -16.66 3.30
CA ALA A 254 5.54 -16.63 4.29
C ALA A 254 4.47 -17.70 4.03
N ASN A 255 4.00 -17.85 2.78
CA ASN A 255 3.01 -18.84 2.40
C ASN A 255 3.51 -20.29 2.51
N ILE A 256 4.82 -20.53 2.31
CA ILE A 256 5.44 -21.82 2.62
C ILE A 256 5.29 -22.11 4.12
N ILE A 257 5.63 -21.16 4.99
CA ILE A 257 5.54 -21.31 6.45
C ILE A 257 4.08 -21.54 6.89
N VAL A 258 3.13 -20.76 6.35
CA VAL A 258 1.69 -20.93 6.61
C VAL A 258 1.22 -22.33 6.19
N THR A 259 1.59 -22.77 4.99
CA THR A 259 1.18 -24.09 4.47
C THR A 259 1.76 -25.21 5.33
N LEU A 260 3.04 -25.12 5.72
CA LEU A 260 3.65 -26.08 6.64
C LEU A 260 2.93 -26.10 8.00
N GLY A 261 2.60 -24.93 8.55
CA GLY A 261 1.83 -24.83 9.80
C GLY A 261 0.45 -25.47 9.70
N ALA A 262 -0.25 -25.27 8.59
CA ALA A 262 -1.55 -25.92 8.31
C ALA A 262 -1.41 -27.44 8.17
N ILE A 263 -0.37 -27.94 7.49
CA ILE A 263 -0.08 -29.38 7.37
C ILE A 263 0.19 -29.99 8.75
N MET A 264 1.00 -29.32 9.59
CA MET A 264 1.28 -29.79 10.96
C MET A 264 0.01 -29.89 11.80
N GLN A 265 -0.86 -28.88 11.69
CA GLN A 265 -2.16 -28.87 12.36
C GLN A 265 -3.08 -29.99 11.86
N ALA A 266 -3.15 -30.22 10.55
CA ALA A 266 -3.96 -31.28 9.97
C ALA A 266 -3.46 -32.69 10.29
N SER A 267 -2.13 -32.84 10.42
CA SER A 267 -1.46 -34.10 10.74
C SER A 267 -1.51 -34.47 12.22
N ALA A 268 -1.82 -33.51 13.11
CA ALA A 268 -1.90 -33.75 14.54
C ALA A 268 -3.14 -34.59 14.86
N SER A 269 -2.93 -35.77 15.45
CA SER A 269 -3.95 -36.76 15.78
C SER A 269 -3.80 -37.27 17.22
N GLY A 270 -4.89 -37.17 17.99
CA GLY A 270 -4.96 -37.68 19.36
C GLY A 270 -4.23 -36.83 20.41
N LYS A 271 -4.44 -37.19 21.68
CA LYS A 271 -4.04 -36.41 22.86
C LYS A 271 -2.54 -36.07 22.89
N ASP A 272 -1.68 -37.04 22.60
CA ASP A 272 -0.22 -36.90 22.70
C ASP A 272 0.37 -35.92 21.67
N GLN A 273 -0.41 -35.51 20.67
CA GLN A 273 0.01 -34.64 19.58
C GLN A 273 -0.51 -33.20 19.71
N PHE A 274 -1.04 -32.81 20.87
CA PHE A 274 -1.44 -31.42 21.13
C PHE A 274 -0.26 -30.43 20.93
N ALA A 275 0.96 -30.84 21.27
CA ALA A 275 2.16 -30.04 21.02
C ALA A 275 2.40 -29.76 19.52
N LEU A 276 2.14 -30.74 18.64
CA LEU A 276 2.26 -30.57 17.20
C LEU A 276 1.24 -29.54 16.68
N LEU A 277 0.02 -29.58 17.21
CA LEU A 277 -1.02 -28.60 16.92
C LEU A 277 -0.58 -27.18 17.34
N LEU A 278 0.05 -27.05 18.51
CA LEU A 278 0.61 -25.79 19.01
C LEU A 278 1.74 -25.26 18.13
N VAL A 279 2.66 -26.11 17.68
CA VAL A 279 3.74 -25.70 16.77
C VAL A 279 3.17 -25.28 15.41
N GLY A 280 2.16 -25.99 14.90
CA GLY A 280 1.44 -25.57 13.69
C GLY A 280 0.84 -24.17 13.81
N ARG A 281 0.29 -23.82 14.98
CA ARG A 281 -0.21 -22.46 15.27
C ARG A 281 0.87 -21.41 15.27
N LEU A 282 2.06 -21.70 15.80
CA LEU A 282 3.19 -20.77 15.76
C LEU A 282 3.62 -20.48 14.32
N PHE A 283 3.67 -21.50 13.46
CA PHE A 283 4.02 -21.34 12.05
C PHE A 283 2.96 -20.50 11.31
N LEU A 284 1.67 -20.83 11.51
CA LEU A 284 0.56 -20.07 10.96
C LEU A 284 0.59 -18.61 11.41
N GLY A 285 0.89 -18.33 12.68
CA GLY A 285 0.99 -16.96 13.19
C GLY A 285 2.17 -16.20 12.59
N PHE A 286 3.36 -16.83 12.57
CA PHE A 286 4.57 -16.21 12.05
C PHE A 286 4.46 -15.86 10.56
N GLY A 287 4.09 -16.83 9.72
CA GLY A 287 3.92 -16.60 8.29
C GLY A 287 2.66 -15.80 7.98
N GLY A 288 1.59 -16.02 8.72
CA GLY A 288 0.28 -15.44 8.48
C GLY A 288 0.22 -13.93 8.66
N GLU A 289 0.97 -13.37 9.61
CA GLU A 289 1.08 -11.91 9.72
C GLU A 289 2.10 -11.31 8.75
N ILE A 290 2.96 -12.11 8.11
CA ILE A 290 3.84 -11.63 7.05
C ILE A 290 3.05 -11.27 5.79
N THR A 291 2.02 -12.07 5.49
CA THR A 291 1.30 -11.94 4.23
C THR A 291 0.54 -10.62 4.07
N PRO A 292 -0.24 -10.10 5.07
CA PRO A 292 -0.97 -8.84 4.97
C PRO A 292 -0.20 -7.64 4.47
N PHE A 293 0.90 -7.29 5.13
CA PHE A 293 1.65 -6.09 4.77
C PHE A 293 2.37 -6.26 3.44
N THR A 294 2.83 -7.48 3.14
CA THR A 294 3.56 -7.76 1.91
C THR A 294 2.63 -7.68 0.70
N THR A 295 1.39 -8.12 0.86
CA THR A 295 0.32 -7.97 -0.15
C THR A 295 0.02 -6.50 -0.39
N VAL A 296 -0.19 -5.69 0.66
CA VAL A 296 -0.49 -4.26 0.53
C VAL A 296 0.66 -3.51 -0.13
N GLU A 297 1.91 -3.84 0.21
CA GLU A 297 3.10 -3.29 -0.44
C GLU A 297 3.15 -3.67 -1.93
N THR A 298 2.86 -4.94 -2.26
CA THR A 298 2.79 -5.40 -3.66
C THR A 298 1.72 -4.65 -4.44
N LEU A 299 0.52 -4.49 -3.87
CA LEU A 299 -0.56 -3.70 -4.47
C LEU A 299 -0.18 -2.22 -4.61
N GLY A 300 0.53 -1.65 -3.63
CA GLY A 300 0.99 -0.26 -3.67
C GLY A 300 2.00 0.01 -4.79
N ARG A 301 2.83 -0.98 -5.11
CA ARG A 301 3.78 -0.90 -6.24
C ARG A 301 3.10 -1.07 -7.60
N LEU A 302 2.10 -1.94 -7.68
CA LEU A 302 1.41 -2.24 -8.94
C LEU A 302 0.29 -1.23 -9.27
N PHE A 303 -0.41 -0.72 -8.26
CA PHE A 303 -1.61 0.11 -8.41
C PHE A 303 -1.58 1.31 -7.43
N PRO A 304 -0.60 2.22 -7.54
CA PRO A 304 -0.46 3.34 -6.61
C PRO A 304 -1.72 4.24 -6.55
N ASP A 305 -2.34 4.51 -7.69
CA ASP A 305 -3.50 5.41 -7.80
C ASP A 305 -4.81 4.76 -7.31
N TYR A 306 -4.88 3.42 -7.30
CA TYR A 306 -6.06 2.65 -6.90
C TYR A 306 -5.84 1.82 -5.63
N LEU A 307 -4.76 2.09 -4.87
CA LEU A 307 -4.34 1.28 -3.73
C LEU A 307 -5.47 1.03 -2.72
N GLY A 308 -6.27 2.06 -2.41
CA GLY A 308 -7.39 1.95 -1.47
C GLY A 308 -8.47 0.97 -1.95
N LEU A 309 -8.83 1.02 -3.24
CA LEU A 309 -9.81 0.11 -3.84
C LEU A 309 -9.27 -1.33 -3.87
N MET A 310 -8.00 -1.50 -4.28
CA MET A 310 -7.37 -2.83 -4.36
C MET A 310 -7.20 -3.47 -2.99
N ALA A 311 -6.78 -2.69 -1.99
CA ALA A 311 -6.74 -3.14 -0.59
C ALA A 311 -8.14 -3.53 -0.09
N GLY A 312 -9.18 -2.78 -0.47
CA GLY A 312 -10.57 -3.09 -0.16
C GLY A 312 -11.06 -4.41 -0.78
N ILE A 313 -10.76 -4.66 -2.06
CA ILE A 313 -11.09 -5.94 -2.73
C ILE A 313 -10.36 -7.11 -2.07
N ARG A 314 -9.06 -6.95 -1.76
CA ARG A 314 -8.28 -7.94 -1.01
C ARG A 314 -8.91 -8.23 0.36
N ASN A 315 -9.31 -7.21 1.11
CA ASN A 315 -9.99 -7.38 2.39
C ASN A 315 -11.30 -8.16 2.23
N LEU A 316 -12.09 -7.86 1.20
CA LEU A 316 -13.34 -8.57 0.93
C LEU A 316 -13.11 -10.07 0.69
N VAL A 317 -12.10 -10.44 -0.11
CA VAL A 317 -11.77 -11.85 -0.37
C VAL A 317 -11.35 -12.56 0.93
N GLN A 318 -10.61 -11.89 1.81
CA GLN A 318 -10.21 -12.43 3.10
C GLN A 318 -11.39 -12.62 4.05
N SER A 319 -12.28 -11.63 4.12
CA SER A 319 -13.51 -11.70 4.90
C SER A 319 -14.42 -12.83 4.45
N ILE A 320 -14.53 -13.04 3.13
CA ILE A 320 -15.25 -14.19 2.57
C ILE A 320 -14.55 -15.49 2.97
N SER A 321 -13.22 -15.58 2.87
CA SER A 321 -12.45 -16.76 3.29
C SER A 321 -12.68 -17.10 4.76
N GLY A 322 -12.56 -16.12 5.66
CA GLY A 322 -12.78 -16.32 7.09
C GLY A 322 -14.23 -16.70 7.44
N PHE A 323 -15.21 -16.12 6.75
CA PHE A 323 -16.61 -16.53 6.85
C PHE A 323 -16.81 -17.98 6.40
N LEU A 324 -16.27 -18.35 5.23
CA LEU A 324 -16.37 -19.70 4.69
C LEU A 324 -15.68 -20.72 5.59
N ALA A 325 -14.63 -20.37 6.34
CA ALA A 325 -14.03 -21.27 7.31
C ALA A 325 -15.05 -21.70 8.38
N PHE A 326 -15.80 -20.75 8.95
CA PHE A 326 -16.84 -21.07 9.93
C PHE A 326 -17.99 -21.90 9.35
N VAL A 327 -18.34 -21.69 8.07
CA VAL A 327 -19.46 -22.40 7.45
C VAL A 327 -19.04 -23.78 6.94
N LEU A 328 -17.94 -23.86 6.19
CA LEU A 328 -17.55 -25.04 5.45
C LEU A 328 -16.79 -26.06 6.31
N LEU A 329 -15.98 -25.64 7.28
CA LEU A 329 -15.20 -26.59 8.09
C LEU A 329 -16.09 -27.57 8.85
N PRO A 330 -17.14 -27.15 9.57
CA PRO A 330 -18.05 -28.09 10.23
C PRO A 330 -18.79 -28.98 9.23
N ILE A 331 -19.25 -28.42 8.10
CA ILE A 331 -19.97 -29.18 7.06
C ILE A 331 -19.07 -30.27 6.45
N TRP A 332 -17.84 -29.93 6.11
CA TRP A 332 -16.86 -30.88 5.58
C TRP A 332 -16.47 -31.93 6.62
N ALA A 333 -16.35 -31.52 7.88
CA ALA A 333 -16.10 -32.46 8.95
C ALA A 333 -17.26 -33.45 9.09
N ASP A 334 -18.50 -32.97 9.21
CA ASP A 334 -19.72 -33.78 9.33
C ASP A 334 -19.90 -34.72 8.13
N ALA A 335 -19.65 -34.24 6.90
CA ALA A 335 -19.81 -35.03 5.67
C ALA A 335 -18.81 -36.18 5.55
N MET A 336 -17.66 -36.07 6.22
CA MET A 336 -16.61 -37.09 6.25
C MET A 336 -16.54 -37.80 7.60
N SER A 337 -17.52 -37.56 8.49
CA SER A 337 -17.59 -38.21 9.78
C SER A 337 -18.48 -39.47 9.69
N ASP A 338 -17.99 -40.61 10.16
CA ASP A 338 -18.83 -41.81 10.32
C ASP A 338 -19.65 -41.74 11.64
N GLU A 339 -19.13 -41.06 12.66
CA GLU A 339 -19.81 -40.76 13.92
C GLU A 339 -19.76 -39.25 14.25
N PRO A 340 -20.76 -38.70 14.96
CA PRO A 340 -20.74 -37.29 15.35
C PRO A 340 -19.45 -36.92 16.10
N LEU A 341 -18.76 -35.88 15.61
CA LEU A 341 -17.52 -35.34 16.21
C LEU A 341 -16.32 -36.30 16.16
N ASP A 342 -16.27 -37.18 15.17
CA ASP A 342 -15.15 -38.10 15.00
C ASP A 342 -13.82 -37.41 14.62
N ASN A 343 -12.76 -38.22 14.69
CA ASN A 343 -11.39 -37.80 14.41
C ASN A 343 -11.15 -37.63 12.89
N ASP A 344 -11.79 -38.44 12.06
CA ASP A 344 -11.53 -38.52 10.62
C ASP A 344 -12.11 -37.31 9.89
N GLY A 345 -13.36 -36.93 10.19
CA GLY A 345 -13.97 -35.71 9.67
C GLY A 345 -13.23 -34.46 10.12
N THR A 346 -12.81 -34.41 11.39
CA THR A 346 -12.03 -33.28 11.93
C THR A 346 -10.67 -33.15 11.23
N SER A 347 -10.01 -34.28 10.95
CA SER A 347 -8.75 -34.29 10.20
C SER A 347 -8.96 -33.77 8.78
N PHE A 348 -9.99 -34.26 8.09
CA PHE A 348 -10.31 -33.83 6.73
C PHE A 348 -10.52 -32.32 6.64
N ALA A 349 -11.30 -31.75 7.56
CA ALA A 349 -11.55 -30.32 7.59
C ALA A 349 -10.25 -29.51 7.79
N LEU A 350 -9.35 -29.95 8.68
CA LEU A 350 -8.04 -29.30 8.85
C LEU A 350 -7.12 -29.46 7.64
N TRP A 351 -7.20 -30.57 6.91
CA TRP A 351 -6.48 -30.72 5.64
C TRP A 351 -6.95 -29.73 4.57
N MET A 352 -8.23 -29.33 4.58
CA MET A 352 -8.71 -28.27 3.70
C MET A 352 -8.07 -26.91 3.98
N CYS A 353 -7.70 -26.62 5.24
CA CYS A 353 -6.89 -25.45 5.58
C CYS A 353 -5.51 -25.51 4.89
N ALA A 354 -4.87 -26.68 4.88
CA ALA A 354 -3.59 -26.90 4.19
C ALA A 354 -3.71 -26.76 2.67
N VAL A 355 -4.80 -27.26 2.07
CA VAL A 355 -5.09 -27.09 0.64
C VAL A 355 -5.20 -25.60 0.29
N LEU A 356 -5.92 -24.82 1.09
CA LEU A 356 -6.04 -23.37 0.87
C LEU A 356 -4.74 -22.61 1.10
N GLY A 357 -3.89 -23.05 2.05
CA GLY A 357 -2.51 -22.58 2.16
C GLY A 357 -1.73 -22.84 0.86
N GLY A 358 -1.88 -24.03 0.29
CA GLY A 358 -1.30 -24.40 -1.00
C GLY A 358 -1.81 -23.53 -2.17
N VAL A 359 -3.09 -23.17 -2.17
CA VAL A 359 -3.67 -22.22 -3.16
C VAL A 359 -3.03 -20.84 -3.02
N SER A 360 -2.87 -20.32 -1.80
CA SER A 360 -2.19 -19.06 -1.54
C SER A 360 -0.73 -19.09 -1.99
N LEU A 361 -0.02 -20.19 -1.72
CA LEU A 361 1.35 -20.41 -2.19
C LEU A 361 1.41 -20.44 -3.72
N PHE A 362 0.53 -21.21 -4.36
CA PHE A 362 0.46 -21.30 -5.82
C PHE A 362 0.20 -19.93 -6.45
N ALA A 363 -0.77 -19.17 -5.95
CA ALA A 363 -1.06 -17.81 -6.42
C ALA A 363 0.18 -16.90 -6.31
N SER A 364 0.90 -16.94 -5.18
CA SER A 364 2.12 -16.14 -5.00
C SER A 364 3.25 -16.52 -5.97
N VAL A 365 3.41 -17.81 -6.26
CA VAL A 365 4.40 -18.30 -7.24
C VAL A 365 4.02 -17.90 -8.66
N VAL A 366 2.74 -18.01 -9.04
CA VAL A 366 2.24 -17.58 -10.36
C VAL A 366 2.48 -16.08 -10.56
N VAL A 367 2.15 -15.25 -9.57
CA VAL A 367 2.41 -13.81 -9.66
C VAL A 367 3.91 -13.52 -9.75
N PHE A 368 4.76 -14.22 -9.00
CA PHE A 368 6.21 -14.06 -9.09
C PHE A 368 6.74 -14.33 -10.50
N PHE A 369 6.38 -15.45 -11.11
CA PHE A 369 6.82 -15.76 -12.47
C PHE A 369 6.20 -14.84 -13.51
N SER A 370 4.96 -14.40 -13.30
CA SER A 370 4.29 -13.45 -14.20
C SER A 370 4.99 -12.10 -14.16
N MET A 371 5.32 -11.59 -12.97
CA MET A 371 6.07 -10.36 -12.78
C MET A 371 7.52 -10.46 -13.26
N LYS A 372 8.18 -11.62 -13.11
CA LYS A 372 9.55 -11.83 -13.61
C LYS A 372 9.59 -11.94 -15.14
N LYS A 373 8.58 -12.58 -15.74
CA LYS A 373 8.42 -12.62 -17.19
C LYS A 373 8.14 -11.22 -17.72
N GLU A 374 7.26 -10.48 -17.08
CA GLU A 374 7.00 -9.08 -17.40
C GLU A 374 8.24 -8.22 -17.19
N SER A 375 8.99 -8.34 -16.09
CA SER A 375 10.21 -7.56 -15.90
C SER A 375 11.22 -7.85 -17.00
N ASN A 376 11.33 -9.09 -17.47
CA ASN A 376 12.25 -9.43 -18.57
C ASN A 376 11.77 -8.89 -19.92
N VAL A 377 10.45 -8.95 -20.19
CA VAL A 377 9.84 -8.40 -21.41
C VAL A 377 9.88 -6.87 -21.40
N TYR A 378 9.54 -6.23 -20.28
CA TYR A 378 9.67 -4.79 -20.08
C TYR A 378 11.14 -4.34 -20.07
N VAL A 379 12.10 -5.10 -19.54
CA VAL A 379 13.53 -4.75 -19.70
C VAL A 379 13.96 -4.82 -21.18
N GLU A 380 13.34 -5.67 -21.99
CA GLU A 380 13.54 -5.70 -23.45
C GLU A 380 12.74 -4.63 -24.23
N GLU A 381 11.59 -4.16 -23.73
CA GLU A 381 10.63 -3.30 -24.46
C GLU A 381 10.55 -1.85 -23.92
N GLN A 382 10.91 -1.60 -22.65
CA GLN A 382 10.82 -0.31 -21.93
C GLN A 382 12.16 0.43 -21.77
N SER A 383 13.21 0.01 -22.48
CA SER A 383 14.51 0.72 -22.50
C SER A 383 14.42 2.19 -22.95
N ASP A 384 13.33 2.62 -23.61
CA ASP A 384 13.39 3.83 -24.45
C ASP A 384 12.41 4.97 -24.13
N GLN A 385 11.33 4.80 -23.35
CA GLN A 385 10.33 5.89 -23.15
C GLN A 385 9.88 6.12 -21.69
N GLN A 386 9.68 5.07 -20.89
CA GLN A 386 9.16 5.18 -19.51
C GLN A 386 10.16 5.85 -18.53
N THR A 387 11.44 5.81 -18.86
CA THR A 387 12.52 6.43 -18.07
C THR A 387 12.32 7.94 -17.97
N VAL A 388 11.83 8.59 -19.03
CA VAL A 388 11.73 10.05 -19.13
C VAL A 388 10.67 10.62 -18.18
N ILE A 389 9.45 10.06 -18.15
CA ILE A 389 8.35 10.57 -17.29
C ILE A 389 8.59 10.29 -15.81
N ASN A 390 9.16 9.12 -15.47
CA ASN A 390 9.54 8.79 -14.09
C ASN A 390 10.67 9.67 -13.56
N SER A 391 11.57 10.09 -14.45
CA SER A 391 12.65 11.04 -14.18
C SER A 391 12.15 12.45 -13.92
N MET A 392 11.18 12.92 -14.72
CA MET A 392 10.53 14.23 -14.53
C MET A 392 9.82 14.31 -13.17
N ARG A 393 9.07 13.27 -12.78
CA ARG A 393 8.42 13.19 -11.44
C ARG A 393 9.42 13.05 -10.29
N ALA A 394 10.58 12.45 -10.52
CA ALA A 394 11.65 12.34 -9.54
C ALA A 394 12.35 13.70 -9.31
N LEU A 395 12.59 14.46 -10.37
CA LEU A 395 13.11 15.83 -10.33
C LEU A 395 12.15 16.75 -9.57
N ALA A 396 10.85 16.69 -9.88
CA ALA A 396 9.79 17.37 -9.14
C ALA A 396 9.73 16.98 -7.65
N LYS A 397 9.87 15.68 -7.32
CA LYS A 397 9.94 15.23 -5.92
C LYS A 397 11.23 15.64 -5.19
N ALA A 398 12.28 15.98 -5.93
CA ALA A 398 13.57 16.44 -5.39
C ALA A 398 13.61 17.97 -5.18
N THR A 399 12.82 18.75 -5.92
CA THR A 399 12.63 20.19 -5.73
C THR A 399 11.61 20.56 -4.64
N VAL A 400 10.79 19.61 -4.17
CA VAL A 400 9.98 19.80 -2.94
C VAL A 400 10.89 19.68 -1.72
N PRO A 401 10.88 20.64 -0.77
CA PRO A 401 11.67 20.55 0.45
C PRO A 401 11.34 19.24 1.19
N ARG A 402 12.27 18.28 1.13
CA ARG A 402 12.24 17.13 2.02
C ARG A 402 13.00 17.50 3.27
N LEU A 403 12.28 17.55 4.38
CA LEU A 403 12.86 17.63 5.71
C LEU A 403 13.74 16.39 5.94
N LYS A 404 15.01 16.48 5.55
CA LYS A 404 16.04 15.51 5.91
C LYS A 404 16.58 15.91 7.28
N GLY A 405 15.88 15.42 8.30
CA GLY A 405 16.48 15.15 9.58
C GLY A 405 16.30 13.66 9.84
N ILE A 406 17.40 12.93 10.03
CA ILE A 406 17.36 11.69 10.81
C ILE A 406 16.98 12.14 12.23
N GLN A 407 15.68 12.32 12.46
CA GLN A 407 15.14 12.57 13.78
C GLN A 407 15.51 11.34 14.61
N LYS A 408 16.30 11.58 15.66
CA LYS A 408 16.36 10.68 16.81
C LYS A 408 14.93 10.22 17.07
N TRP A 409 14.72 8.91 17.11
CA TRP A 409 13.43 8.27 17.43
C TRP A 409 13.02 8.57 18.89
N THR A 410 12.80 9.84 19.23
CA THR A 410 12.01 10.23 20.38
C THR A 410 10.57 10.22 19.93
N LEU A 411 10.02 9.03 19.72
CA LEU A 411 8.61 8.87 19.40
C LEU A 411 7.80 9.46 20.57
N PRO A 412 6.99 10.49 20.35
CA PRO A 412 6.23 11.10 21.42
C PRO A 412 5.22 10.10 21.97
N LEU A 413 4.81 10.24 23.24
CA LEU A 413 3.83 9.35 23.85
C LEU A 413 2.51 9.28 23.03
N SER A 414 2.15 10.35 22.33
CA SER A 414 1.02 10.42 21.41
C SER A 414 1.09 9.39 20.27
N PHE A 415 2.29 9.06 19.78
CA PHE A 415 2.50 8.04 18.75
C PHE A 415 2.05 6.66 19.26
N PHE A 416 2.45 6.31 20.48
CA PHE A 416 2.06 5.03 21.10
C PHE A 416 0.56 4.96 21.35
N PHE A 417 -0.07 6.06 21.79
CA PHE A 417 -1.53 6.11 21.93
C PHE A 417 -2.25 5.99 20.59
N ALA A 418 -1.71 6.58 19.52
CA ALA A 418 -2.29 6.48 18.19
C ALA A 418 -2.21 5.06 17.63
N ILE A 419 -1.05 4.39 17.77
CA ILE A 419 -0.91 2.97 17.42
C ILE A 419 -1.85 2.09 18.23
N TYR A 420 -1.91 2.32 19.54
CA TYR A 420 -2.80 1.56 20.42
C TYR A 420 -4.26 1.74 20.03
N GLY A 421 -4.70 2.97 19.70
CA GLY A 421 -6.06 3.25 19.23
C GLY A 421 -6.41 2.61 17.88
N ILE A 422 -5.41 2.42 17.01
CA ILE A 422 -5.56 1.68 15.75
C ILE A 422 -5.65 0.17 16.02
N LYS A 423 -4.79 -0.37 16.88
CA LYS A 423 -4.76 -1.81 17.19
C LYS A 423 -5.93 -2.26 18.06
N SER A 424 -6.44 -1.40 18.94
CA SER A 424 -7.59 -1.69 19.80
C SER A 424 -8.87 -2.00 19.01
N GLN A 425 -8.97 -1.56 17.75
CA GLN A 425 -10.08 -1.92 16.85
C GLN A 425 -10.23 -3.44 16.71
N TYR A 426 -9.13 -4.19 16.79
CA TYR A 426 -9.11 -5.63 16.52
C TYR A 426 -9.22 -6.49 17.79
N HIS A 427 -8.86 -5.97 18.97
CA HIS A 427 -8.80 -6.78 20.18
C HIS A 427 -10.14 -7.46 20.51
N ALA A 428 -11.24 -6.69 20.50
CA ALA A 428 -12.56 -7.20 20.85
C ALA A 428 -13.14 -8.16 19.79
N PRO A 429 -13.18 -7.82 18.49
CA PRO A 429 -13.69 -8.73 17.46
C PRO A 429 -12.89 -10.04 17.35
N PHE A 430 -11.55 -10.00 17.36
CA PHE A 430 -10.73 -11.21 17.25
C PHE A 430 -10.83 -12.08 18.51
N GLY A 431 -10.82 -11.45 19.69
CA GLY A 431 -11.05 -12.17 20.95
C GLY A 431 -12.43 -12.81 20.99
N PHE A 432 -13.48 -12.10 20.57
CA PHE A 432 -14.83 -12.63 20.57
C PHE A 432 -15.02 -13.76 19.55
N THR A 433 -14.57 -13.61 18.30
CA THR A 433 -14.73 -14.62 17.25
C THR A 433 -14.06 -15.95 17.57
N ALA A 434 -12.96 -15.95 18.35
CA ALA A 434 -12.32 -17.17 18.81
C ALA A 434 -13.22 -18.02 19.73
N PHE A 435 -14.13 -17.39 20.48
CA PHE A 435 -15.00 -18.05 21.47
C PHE A 435 -16.50 -17.91 21.16
N SER A 436 -16.87 -17.19 20.10
CA SER A 436 -18.26 -16.83 19.80
C SER A 436 -19.13 -18.07 19.57
N ASN A 437 -18.60 -19.07 18.85
CA ASN A 437 -19.29 -20.33 18.61
C ASN A 437 -19.72 -20.99 19.94
N GLN A 438 -18.77 -21.12 20.88
CA GLN A 438 -19.04 -21.71 22.19
C GLN A 438 -20.04 -20.88 22.99
N ILE A 439 -19.92 -19.55 22.98
CA ILE A 439 -20.86 -18.65 23.67
C ILE A 439 -22.29 -18.88 23.13
N TYR A 440 -22.44 -18.99 21.82
CA TYR A 440 -23.73 -19.20 21.17
C TYR A 440 -24.34 -20.57 21.48
N VAL A 441 -23.54 -21.63 21.49
CA VAL A 441 -24.00 -22.98 21.84
C VAL A 441 -24.33 -23.09 23.33
N THR A 442 -23.43 -22.65 24.21
CA THR A 442 -23.54 -22.88 25.66
C THR A 442 -24.57 -21.96 26.33
N LYS A 443 -24.52 -20.65 26.03
CA LYS A 443 -25.37 -19.64 26.66
C LYS A 443 -26.70 -19.46 25.92
N PHE A 444 -26.65 -19.34 24.60
CA PHE A 444 -27.84 -19.04 23.79
C PHE A 444 -28.56 -20.27 23.26
N LYS A 445 -28.00 -21.47 23.48
CA LYS A 445 -28.58 -22.76 23.10
C LYS A 445 -28.87 -22.87 21.59
N PHE A 446 -28.07 -22.19 20.77
CA PHE A 446 -28.09 -22.42 19.33
C PHE A 446 -27.47 -23.77 19.00
N ASP A 447 -27.93 -24.36 17.90
CA ASP A 447 -27.27 -25.50 17.28
C ASP A 447 -25.88 -25.07 16.76
N SER A 448 -24.96 -26.05 16.66
CA SER A 448 -23.57 -25.79 16.28
C SER A 448 -23.44 -25.15 14.89
N SER A 449 -24.36 -25.49 13.97
CA SER A 449 -24.39 -24.92 12.61
C SER A 449 -24.77 -23.43 12.62
N MET A 450 -25.90 -23.06 13.25
CA MET A 450 -26.28 -21.65 13.41
C MET A 450 -25.22 -20.86 14.20
N ALA A 451 -24.65 -21.43 15.26
CA ALA A 451 -23.59 -20.78 16.04
C ALA A 451 -22.34 -20.49 15.20
N SER A 452 -21.93 -21.43 14.34
CA SER A 452 -20.82 -21.24 13.41
C SER A 452 -21.13 -20.17 12.38
N PHE A 453 -22.33 -20.21 11.78
CA PHE A 453 -22.78 -19.20 10.83
C PHE A 453 -22.78 -17.78 11.43
N LEU A 454 -23.35 -17.61 12.62
CA LEU A 454 -23.38 -16.32 13.35
C LEU A 454 -21.98 -15.84 13.76
N SER A 455 -21.02 -16.75 13.95
CA SER A 455 -19.63 -16.39 14.21
C SER A 455 -18.93 -15.89 12.94
N GLY A 456 -19.15 -16.58 11.83
CA GLY A 456 -18.59 -16.20 10.55
C GLY A 456 -19.14 -14.88 10.01
N ILE A 457 -20.44 -14.61 10.20
CA ILE A 457 -21.10 -13.45 9.58
C ILE A 457 -20.48 -12.11 10.00
N ILE A 458 -19.83 -12.07 11.17
CA ILE A 458 -19.05 -10.92 11.64
C ILE A 458 -17.97 -10.54 10.62
N SER A 459 -17.23 -11.54 10.13
CA SER A 459 -16.16 -11.34 9.14
C SER A 459 -16.72 -10.90 7.79
N LEU A 460 -17.81 -11.55 7.34
CA LEU A 460 -18.44 -11.21 6.06
C LEU A 460 -18.97 -9.77 6.03
N ILE A 461 -19.70 -9.37 7.08
CA ILE A 461 -20.23 -8.00 7.19
C ILE A 461 -19.08 -7.00 7.29
N ALA A 462 -18.03 -7.29 8.06
CA ALA A 462 -16.85 -6.42 8.14
C ALA A 462 -16.22 -6.17 6.75
N GLY A 463 -16.05 -7.22 5.95
CA GLY A 463 -15.54 -7.11 4.59
C GLY A 463 -16.44 -6.32 3.64
N LEU A 464 -17.77 -6.52 3.73
CA LEU A 464 -18.74 -5.77 2.93
C LEU A 464 -18.82 -4.29 3.32
N LEU A 465 -18.61 -3.97 4.60
CA LEU A 465 -18.57 -2.60 5.08
C LEU A 465 -17.28 -1.88 4.66
N GLY A 466 -16.19 -2.60 4.39
CA GLY A 466 -14.91 -2.00 4.05
C GLY A 466 -14.97 -0.99 2.89
N PRO A 467 -15.44 -1.40 1.68
CA PRO A 467 -15.58 -0.50 0.53
C PRO A 467 -16.47 0.74 0.78
N ILE A 468 -17.37 0.67 1.78
CA ILE A 468 -18.31 1.74 2.13
C ILE A 468 -17.67 2.69 3.16
N MET A 469 -16.98 2.15 4.17
CA MET A 469 -16.44 2.90 5.30
C MET A 469 -15.26 3.81 4.92
N GLY A 470 -14.46 3.43 3.92
CA GLY A 470 -13.36 4.26 3.41
C GLY A 470 -13.83 5.64 2.93
N PRO A 471 -14.67 5.73 1.88
CA PRO A 471 -15.20 7.00 1.38
C PRO A 471 -15.99 7.81 2.43
N LEU A 472 -16.71 7.11 3.32
CA LEU A 472 -17.41 7.75 4.44
C LEU A 472 -16.46 8.43 5.41
N SER A 473 -15.34 7.78 5.74
CA SER A 473 -14.29 8.33 6.60
C SER A 473 -13.66 9.57 5.97
N ASP A 474 -13.37 9.51 4.66
CA ASP A 474 -12.77 10.60 3.89
C ASP A 474 -13.68 11.83 3.87
N LYS A 475 -15.00 11.63 3.67
CA LYS A 475 -15.99 12.71 3.67
C LYS A 475 -16.12 13.40 5.04
N TYR A 476 -16.00 12.65 6.14
CA TYR A 476 -16.20 13.19 7.49
C TYR A 476 -14.95 13.87 8.07
N GLY A 477 -13.75 13.52 7.60
CA GLY A 477 -12.47 14.18 7.93
C GLY A 477 -11.99 14.05 9.39
N ARG A 478 -12.76 13.44 10.30
CA ARG A 478 -12.44 13.31 11.75
C ARG A 478 -12.12 11.85 12.15
N ARG A 479 -11.13 11.26 11.48
CA ARG A 479 -10.82 9.82 11.58
C ARG A 479 -10.54 9.32 13.01
N SER A 480 -9.83 10.10 13.83
CA SER A 480 -9.50 9.71 15.23
C SER A 480 -10.73 9.59 16.13
N LEU A 481 -11.67 10.54 16.02
CA LEU A 481 -12.93 10.51 16.78
C LEU A 481 -13.83 9.36 16.29
N SER A 482 -13.87 9.11 14.99
CA SER A 482 -14.59 7.97 14.44
C SER A 482 -14.01 6.64 14.92
N LEU A 483 -12.68 6.50 14.96
CA LEU A 483 -12.02 5.31 15.53
C LEU A 483 -12.40 5.10 16.99
N ALA A 484 -12.34 6.15 17.82
CA ALA A 484 -12.71 6.05 19.24
C ALA A 484 -14.18 5.68 19.45
N PHE A 485 -15.10 6.30 18.68
CA PHE A 485 -16.52 5.99 18.72
C PHE A 485 -16.78 4.54 18.33
N VAL A 486 -16.18 4.08 17.22
CA VAL A 486 -16.39 2.73 16.72
C VAL A 486 -15.84 1.67 17.68
N THR A 487 -14.71 1.91 18.35
CA THR A 487 -14.22 0.99 19.40
C THR A 487 -15.19 0.84 20.56
N SER A 488 -15.94 1.90 20.90
CA SER A 488 -16.92 1.84 21.99
C SER A 488 -18.12 0.92 21.67
N LEU A 489 -18.36 0.62 20.39
CA LEU A 489 -19.46 -0.26 19.96
C LEU A 489 -19.26 -1.70 20.44
N SER A 490 -18.03 -2.23 20.46
CA SER A 490 -17.79 -3.57 21.01
C SER A 490 -18.07 -3.64 22.51
N MET A 491 -17.82 -2.56 23.26
CA MET A 491 -18.16 -2.51 24.68
C MET A 491 -19.68 -2.64 24.88
N ILE A 492 -20.46 -1.96 24.04
CA ILE A 492 -21.93 -2.09 24.02
C ILE A 492 -22.34 -3.50 23.62
N GLY A 493 -21.70 -4.08 22.60
CA GLY A 493 -21.95 -5.45 22.14
C GLY A 493 -21.73 -6.49 23.25
N PHE A 494 -20.61 -6.42 23.96
CA PHE A 494 -20.35 -7.26 25.13
C PHE A 494 -21.38 -7.02 26.25
N GLY A 495 -21.76 -5.78 26.52
CA GLY A 495 -22.80 -5.45 27.50
C GLY A 495 -24.15 -6.10 27.18
N ILE A 496 -24.58 -6.03 25.91
CA ILE A 496 -25.82 -6.66 25.43
C ILE A 496 -25.74 -8.18 25.59
N LEU A 497 -24.64 -8.80 25.17
CA LEU A 497 -24.46 -10.24 25.31
C LEU A 497 -24.42 -10.68 26.78
N ALA A 498 -23.79 -9.89 27.66
CA ALA A 498 -23.70 -10.19 29.08
C ALA A 498 -25.08 -10.15 29.75
N MET A 499 -25.85 -9.08 29.50
CA MET A 499 -27.17 -8.87 30.11
C MET A 499 -28.28 -9.75 29.51
N SER A 500 -28.09 -10.25 28.30
CA SER A 500 -29.09 -11.10 27.65
C SER A 500 -29.27 -12.44 28.37
N LYS A 501 -30.53 -12.78 28.65
CA LYS A 501 -30.95 -14.08 29.21
C LYS A 501 -31.26 -15.12 28.14
N GLY A 502 -31.06 -14.80 26.85
CA GLY A 502 -31.34 -15.64 25.70
C GLY A 502 -31.96 -14.87 24.53
N GLY A 503 -32.15 -15.53 23.40
CA GLY A 503 -32.81 -14.97 22.22
C GLY A 503 -31.86 -14.43 21.15
N SER A 504 -32.23 -14.64 19.88
CA SER A 504 -31.41 -14.35 18.69
C SER A 504 -31.16 -12.87 18.45
N THR A 505 -32.10 -12.00 18.80
CA THR A 505 -31.98 -10.55 18.57
C THR A 505 -30.74 -9.96 19.25
N SER A 506 -30.46 -10.37 20.50
CA SER A 506 -29.29 -9.87 21.24
C SER A 506 -27.97 -10.28 20.60
N VAL A 507 -27.92 -11.50 20.04
CA VAL A 507 -26.74 -12.01 19.32
C VAL A 507 -26.55 -11.26 18.01
N TRP A 508 -27.61 -11.08 17.22
CA TRP A 508 -27.56 -10.32 15.98
C TRP A 508 -27.08 -8.89 16.17
N ILE A 509 -27.59 -8.19 17.18
CA ILE A 509 -27.18 -6.81 17.49
C ILE A 509 -25.69 -6.79 17.85
N ALA A 510 -25.25 -7.67 18.75
CA ALA A 510 -23.85 -7.71 19.16
C ALA A 510 -22.91 -8.07 18.00
N SER A 511 -23.24 -9.08 17.20
CA SER A 511 -22.48 -9.46 16.00
C SER A 511 -22.35 -8.31 15.00
N MET A 512 -23.42 -7.53 14.81
CA MET A 512 -23.37 -6.34 13.94
C MET A 512 -22.43 -5.27 14.50
N LEU A 513 -22.45 -5.02 15.82
CA LEU A 513 -21.54 -4.06 16.46
C LEU A 513 -20.07 -4.49 16.33
N PHE A 514 -19.77 -5.78 16.52
CA PHE A 514 -18.42 -6.31 16.30
C PHE A 514 -18.00 -6.22 14.83
N ALA A 515 -18.91 -6.48 13.88
CA ALA A 515 -18.63 -6.41 12.46
C ALA A 515 -18.35 -4.98 11.98
N ILE A 516 -19.12 -4.01 12.46
CA ILE A 516 -18.90 -2.58 12.19
C ILE A 516 -17.52 -2.17 12.71
N GLN A 517 -17.17 -2.56 13.93
CA GLN A 517 -15.85 -2.25 14.48
C GLN A 517 -14.73 -2.89 13.68
N TYR A 518 -14.86 -4.17 13.33
CA TYR A 518 -13.85 -4.89 12.59
C TYR A 518 -13.64 -4.28 11.18
N GLY A 519 -14.72 -4.07 10.42
CA GLY A 519 -14.64 -3.53 9.06
C GLY A 519 -14.13 -2.08 9.01
N PHE A 520 -14.49 -1.26 10.01
CA PHE A 520 -13.95 0.10 10.12
C PHE A 520 -12.45 0.09 10.45
N GLY A 521 -12.01 -0.81 11.32
CA GLY A 521 -10.60 -1.03 11.63
C GLY A 521 -9.77 -1.30 10.38
N ASP A 522 -10.15 -2.34 9.61
CA ASP A 522 -9.40 -2.82 8.45
C ASP A 522 -9.25 -1.77 7.34
N THR A 523 -10.22 -0.86 7.22
CA THR A 523 -10.26 0.11 6.12
C THR A 523 -9.70 1.47 6.51
N VAL A 524 -10.05 1.97 7.69
CA VAL A 524 -9.73 3.35 8.09
C VAL A 524 -8.46 3.40 8.94
N ALA A 525 -8.26 2.41 9.82
CA ALA A 525 -7.17 2.46 10.80
C ALA A 525 -5.80 2.20 10.14
N TYR A 526 -5.70 1.24 9.20
CA TYR A 526 -4.45 0.92 8.50
C TYR A 526 -3.92 2.07 7.65
N ILE A 527 -4.80 2.74 6.88
CA ILE A 527 -4.41 3.86 6.02
C ILE A 527 -4.03 5.09 6.87
N SER A 528 -4.64 5.24 8.05
CA SER A 528 -4.37 6.34 8.97
C SER A 528 -2.95 6.31 9.58
N ILE A 529 -2.26 5.16 9.56
CA ILE A 529 -0.87 5.03 10.02
C ILE A 529 0.06 5.96 9.23
N ARG A 530 -0.19 6.17 7.93
CA ARG A 530 0.61 7.05 7.07
C ARG A 530 0.50 8.53 7.43
N PHE A 531 -0.46 8.92 8.26
CA PHE A 531 -0.66 10.31 8.71
C PHE A 531 -0.14 10.55 10.15
N ILE A 532 0.37 9.50 10.81
CA ILE A 532 0.93 9.59 12.18
C ILE A 532 2.44 9.85 12.15
N VAL A 533 3.09 9.51 11.03
CA VAL A 533 4.47 9.86 10.67
C VAL A 533 4.41 11.02 9.70
#